data_AF-A0A4Q4KP57-F1
#
_entry.id   AF-A0A4Q4KP57-F1
#
_cell.length_a   1.000
_cell.length_b   1.000
_cell.length_c   1.000
_cell.angle_alpha   90.00
_cell.angle_beta   90.00
_cell.angle_gamma   90.00
#
_symmetry.space_group_name_H-M   'P 1'
#
loop_
_entity.id
_entity.type
_entity.pdbx_description
1 polymer ?
#
loop_
_entity_poly.entity_id
_entity_poly.type
_entity_poly.pdbx_seq_one_letter_code
_entity_poly.pdbx_strand_id
1 'polypeptide(L)'
;MKLISTLLLAVTFLTHFLYGQEQKNFEEKPYIEVIGYAEKKIIPDEIYVSITIRERESGRDKISVEQQEKELKQALTDLKIPLENLTVSDAQADYIRVKWTVKDVISQSEYELKLASAQQVASVFEKLDDLKIDNAYISKVSNSKIKEFKKEVEIEAIQNAKSKADYLLTAIGQKTGTALIINDRGSNSPDFASESIQLRGSRSSNNYLYEEPKQEKYLGTIQFRKIKLESTIYVKFEVK
;
A
#
# COMPACT_ATOMS: atom_id res chain seq x y z
N MET A 1 27.05 -52.84 48.13
CA MET A 1 25.95 -51.89 47.82
C MET A 1 26.36 -50.80 46.83
N LYS A 2 27.51 -50.13 47.00
CA LYS A 2 27.94 -49.04 46.08
C LYS A 2 28.05 -49.51 44.61
N LEU A 3 28.73 -50.63 44.32
CA LEU A 3 28.86 -51.16 42.95
C LEU A 3 27.52 -51.51 42.27
N ILE A 4 26.57 -52.07 43.02
CA ILE A 4 25.24 -52.43 42.49
C ILE A 4 24.45 -51.15 42.17
N SER A 5 24.55 -50.13 43.02
CA SER A 5 23.96 -48.81 42.77
C SER A 5 24.60 -48.09 41.57
N THR A 6 25.93 -48.23 41.37
CA THR A 6 26.61 -47.65 40.20
C THR A 6 26.22 -48.34 38.90
N LEU A 7 26.09 -49.67 38.94
CA LEU A 7 25.66 -50.46 37.78
C LEU A 7 24.21 -50.15 37.39
N LEU A 8 23.31 -50.02 38.39
CA LEU A 8 21.91 -49.68 38.15
C LEU A 8 21.76 -48.27 37.53
N LEU A 9 22.58 -47.32 37.97
CA LEU A 9 22.60 -45.94 37.45
C LEU A 9 23.17 -45.85 36.03
N ALA A 10 24.15 -46.71 35.70
CA ALA A 10 24.71 -46.79 34.34
C ALA A 10 23.70 -47.40 33.36
N VAL A 11 22.93 -48.42 33.79
CA VAL A 11 21.89 -49.05 32.97
C VAL A 11 20.73 -48.09 32.68
N THR A 12 20.31 -47.28 33.66
CA THR A 12 19.25 -46.27 33.45
C THR A 12 19.72 -45.09 32.58
N PHE A 13 21.00 -44.71 32.63
CA PHE A 13 21.54 -43.71 31.69
C PHE A 13 21.61 -44.26 30.26
N LEU A 14 21.95 -45.54 30.08
CA LEU A 14 22.04 -46.16 28.74
C LEU A 14 20.67 -46.27 28.04
N THR A 15 19.59 -46.50 28.79
CA THR A 15 18.24 -46.61 28.22
C THR A 15 17.66 -45.26 27.79
N HIS A 16 18.10 -44.13 28.35
CA HIS A 16 17.66 -42.80 27.92
C HIS A 16 18.29 -42.33 26.60
N PHE A 17 19.45 -42.86 26.20
CA PHE A 17 20.05 -42.55 24.90
C PHE A 17 19.32 -43.22 23.71
N LEU A 18 18.61 -44.34 23.95
CA LEU A 18 17.92 -45.08 22.89
C LEU A 18 16.59 -44.45 22.45
N TYR A 19 16.00 -43.56 23.26
CA TYR A 19 14.73 -42.88 22.94
C TYR A 19 14.92 -41.48 22.32
N GLY A 20 16.16 -41.05 22.05
CA GLY A 20 16.49 -39.70 21.57
C GLY A 20 16.64 -39.55 20.05
N GLN A 21 16.50 -40.62 19.26
CA GLN A 21 16.72 -40.59 17.81
C GLN A 21 15.60 -41.28 17.01
N GLU A 22 14.33 -40.98 17.29
CA GLU A 22 13.35 -41.01 16.19
C GLU A 22 13.52 -39.73 15.36
N GLN A 23 14.61 -39.67 14.59
CA GLN A 23 14.59 -38.86 13.39
C GLN A 23 13.61 -39.59 12.48
N LYS A 24 12.33 -39.18 12.51
CA LYS A 24 11.36 -39.59 11.50
C LYS A 24 11.95 -39.15 10.15
N ASN A 25 12.75 -40.02 9.55
CA ASN A 25 12.96 -40.08 8.12
C ASN A 25 11.60 -40.49 7.56
N PHE A 26 10.64 -39.56 7.60
CA PHE A 26 9.59 -39.56 6.61
C PHE A 26 10.36 -39.59 5.30
N GLU A 27 10.22 -40.66 4.53
CA GLU A 27 10.63 -40.63 3.14
C GLU A 27 9.97 -39.39 2.55
N GLU A 28 10.75 -38.32 2.39
CA GLU A 28 10.24 -37.08 1.82
C GLU A 28 9.88 -37.44 0.39
N LYS A 29 8.59 -37.64 0.16
CA LYS A 29 8.06 -37.88 -1.17
C LYS A 29 8.71 -36.85 -2.12
N PRO A 30 9.22 -37.28 -3.29
CA PRO A 30 9.82 -36.36 -4.24
C PRO A 30 8.92 -35.15 -4.47
N TYR A 31 9.50 -33.96 -4.49
CA TYR A 31 8.77 -32.71 -4.61
C TYR A 31 9.51 -31.72 -5.50
N ILE A 32 8.77 -30.73 -6.00
CA ILE A 32 9.31 -29.56 -6.68
C ILE A 32 8.83 -28.30 -5.95
N GLU A 33 9.75 -27.35 -5.80
CA GLU A 33 9.45 -26.03 -5.26
C GLU A 33 9.50 -25.01 -6.38
N VAL A 34 8.43 -24.25 -6.53
CA VAL A 34 8.29 -23.23 -7.56
C VAL A 34 7.75 -21.94 -6.97
N ILE A 35 8.12 -20.84 -7.61
CA ILE A 35 7.58 -19.53 -7.31
C ILE A 35 6.82 -19.08 -8.56
N GLY A 36 5.55 -18.77 -8.37
CA GLY A 36 4.71 -18.11 -9.36
C GLY A 36 4.67 -16.61 -9.12
N TYR A 37 4.68 -15.85 -10.21
CA TYR A 37 4.61 -14.39 -10.21
C TYR A 37 3.49 -13.96 -11.16
N ALA A 38 2.77 -12.91 -10.79
CA ALA A 38 1.84 -12.23 -11.68
C ALA A 38 1.90 -10.72 -11.41
N GLU A 39 1.63 -9.93 -12.44
CA GLU A 39 1.51 -8.48 -12.33
C GLU A 39 0.34 -7.95 -13.16
N LYS A 40 -0.27 -6.86 -12.68
CA LYS A 40 -1.32 -6.14 -13.40
C LYS A 40 -1.15 -4.63 -13.21
N LYS A 41 -1.24 -3.89 -14.32
CA LYS A 41 -1.20 -2.42 -14.32
C LYS A 41 -2.60 -1.87 -14.50
N ILE A 42 -3.13 -1.20 -13.49
CA ILE A 42 -4.50 -0.66 -13.49
C ILE A 42 -4.50 0.87 -13.53
N ILE A 43 -5.55 1.45 -14.10
CA ILE A 43 -5.71 2.90 -14.18
C ILE A 43 -6.40 3.39 -12.90
N PRO A 44 -5.88 4.42 -12.22
CA PRO A 44 -6.57 5.01 -11.07
C PRO A 44 -7.90 5.65 -11.46
N ASP A 45 -8.92 5.45 -10.64
CA ASP A 45 -10.24 6.10 -10.72
C ASP A 45 -10.69 6.69 -9.37
N GLU A 46 -9.82 6.62 -8.35
CA GLU A 46 -10.04 7.22 -7.03
C GLU A 46 -8.80 8.02 -6.62
N ILE A 47 -8.91 9.34 -6.59
CA ILE A 47 -7.85 10.25 -6.19
C ILE A 47 -8.34 11.07 -5.01
N TYR A 48 -7.67 10.94 -3.89
CA TYR A 48 -7.99 11.62 -2.66
C TYR A 48 -7.08 12.83 -2.53
N VAL A 49 -7.67 14.00 -2.33
CA VAL A 49 -6.98 15.27 -2.10
C VAL A 49 -7.30 15.71 -0.69
N SER A 50 -6.27 15.86 0.15
CA SER A 50 -6.39 16.51 1.45
C SER A 50 -6.38 18.01 1.24
N ILE A 51 -7.32 18.71 1.86
CA ILE A 51 -7.49 20.17 1.78
C ILE A 51 -7.61 20.69 3.21
N THR A 52 -6.74 21.61 3.59
CA THR A 52 -6.79 22.29 4.87
C THR A 52 -7.18 23.74 4.67
N ILE A 53 -8.29 24.15 5.26
CA ILE A 53 -8.75 25.53 5.30
C ILE A 53 -8.38 26.11 6.66
N ARG A 54 -7.68 27.25 6.66
CA ARG A 54 -7.36 28.00 7.87
C ARG A 54 -7.93 29.40 7.79
N GLU A 55 -8.36 29.90 8.93
CA GLU A 55 -8.68 31.31 9.09
C GLU A 55 -7.45 32.17 8.72
N ARG A 56 -7.67 33.24 7.97
CA ARG A 56 -6.61 34.14 7.52
C ARG A 56 -7.05 35.59 7.51
N GLU A 57 -6.10 36.48 7.68
CA GLU A 57 -6.32 37.92 7.53
C GLU A 57 -5.98 38.37 6.12
N SER A 58 -6.82 39.23 5.55
CA SER A 58 -6.59 39.90 4.27
C SER A 58 -6.66 41.40 4.51
N GLY A 59 -5.53 42.00 4.88
CA GLY A 59 -5.47 43.41 5.26
C GLY A 59 -6.11 43.64 6.62
N ARG A 60 -7.29 44.30 6.65
CA ARG A 60 -8.06 44.54 7.88
C ARG A 60 -9.21 43.56 8.09
N ASP A 61 -9.52 42.76 7.07
CA ASP A 61 -10.64 41.84 7.09
C ASP A 61 -10.17 40.44 7.48
N LYS A 62 -10.96 39.77 8.31
CA LYS A 62 -10.76 38.39 8.71
C LYS A 62 -11.62 37.49 7.83
N ILE A 63 -10.97 36.57 7.12
CA ILE A 63 -11.63 35.56 6.28
C ILE A 63 -11.80 34.31 7.13
N SER A 64 -13.04 33.99 7.50
CA SER A 64 -13.35 32.85 8.36
C SER A 64 -13.24 31.52 7.62
N VAL A 65 -13.19 30.42 8.38
CA VAL A 65 -13.21 29.07 7.82
C VAL A 65 -14.54 28.79 7.13
N GLU A 66 -15.66 29.22 7.69
CA GLU A 66 -17.01 29.00 7.15
C GLU A 66 -17.22 29.71 5.81
N GLN A 67 -16.67 30.93 5.66
CA GLN A 67 -16.69 31.63 4.39
C GLN A 67 -15.91 30.85 3.32
N GLN A 68 -14.69 30.43 3.64
CA GLN A 68 -13.84 29.67 2.72
C GLN A 68 -14.44 28.30 2.38
N GLU A 69 -15.08 27.63 3.33
CA GLU A 69 -15.81 26.37 3.09
C GLU A 69 -16.96 26.58 2.11
N LYS A 70 -17.72 27.67 2.26
CA LYS A 70 -18.80 28.01 1.32
C LYS A 70 -18.26 28.25 -0.09
N GLU A 71 -17.15 28.99 -0.20
CA GLU A 71 -16.49 29.25 -1.48
C GLU A 71 -15.93 27.96 -2.11
N LEU A 72 -15.33 27.07 -1.32
CA LEU A 72 -14.90 25.75 -1.76
C LEU A 72 -16.06 24.92 -2.31
N LYS A 73 -17.17 24.81 -1.56
CA LYS A 73 -18.36 24.05 -2.01
C LYS A 73 -18.95 24.63 -3.29
N GLN A 74 -18.95 25.95 -3.43
CA GLN A 74 -19.38 26.60 -4.67
C GLN A 74 -18.46 26.22 -5.84
N ALA A 75 -17.14 26.32 -5.65
CA ALA A 75 -16.17 25.95 -6.68
C ALA A 75 -16.30 24.48 -7.13
N LEU A 76 -16.53 23.55 -6.19
CA LEU A 76 -16.79 22.15 -6.52
C LEU A 76 -18.08 21.98 -7.32
N THR A 77 -19.14 22.70 -6.95
CA THR A 77 -20.42 22.68 -7.67
C THR A 77 -20.26 23.21 -9.10
N ASP A 78 -19.50 24.30 -9.28
CA ASP A 78 -19.21 24.89 -10.59
C ASP A 78 -18.39 23.94 -11.49
N LEU A 79 -17.49 23.17 -10.87
CA LEU A 79 -16.73 22.08 -11.52
C LEU A 79 -17.56 20.81 -11.74
N LYS A 80 -18.83 20.79 -11.33
CA LYS A 80 -19.75 19.62 -11.38
C LYS A 80 -19.20 18.42 -10.60
N ILE A 81 -18.46 18.68 -9.53
CA ILE A 81 -17.98 17.68 -8.58
C ILE A 81 -19.03 17.55 -7.47
N PRO A 82 -19.59 16.35 -7.24
CA PRO A 82 -20.61 16.16 -6.22
C PRO A 82 -20.06 16.44 -4.81
N LEU A 83 -20.85 17.14 -3.98
CA LEU A 83 -20.40 17.53 -2.63
C LEU A 83 -20.28 16.34 -1.69
N GLU A 84 -20.96 15.22 -1.97
CA GLU A 84 -20.77 13.95 -1.24
C GLU A 84 -19.35 13.39 -1.36
N ASN A 85 -18.57 13.86 -2.34
CA ASN A 85 -17.16 13.49 -2.46
C ASN A 85 -16.24 14.31 -1.54
N LEU A 86 -16.76 15.38 -0.92
CA LEU A 86 -16.03 16.19 0.06
C LEU A 86 -16.43 15.72 1.47
N THR A 87 -15.54 15.00 2.15
CA THR A 87 -15.73 14.54 3.52
C THR A 87 -14.86 15.36 4.48
N VAL A 88 -15.34 15.55 5.70
CA VAL A 88 -14.48 16.08 6.77
C VAL A 88 -13.49 14.98 7.13
N SER A 89 -12.20 15.29 7.19
CA SER A 89 -11.21 14.34 7.64
C SER A 89 -11.44 14.08 9.14
N ASP A 90 -11.61 12.80 9.53
CA ASP A 90 -11.88 12.37 10.92
C ASP A 90 -10.85 12.88 11.96
N ALA A 91 -9.73 13.46 11.52
CA ALA A 91 -8.64 13.91 12.38
C ALA A 91 -8.96 15.16 13.23
N GLN A 92 -10.03 15.93 12.97
CA GLN A 92 -10.37 17.14 13.75
C GLN A 92 -11.88 17.42 13.81
N ALA A 93 -12.71 16.43 14.15
CA ALA A 93 -14.03 16.73 14.74
C ALA A 93 -13.91 17.32 16.17
N ASP A 94 -12.69 17.45 16.69
CA ASP A 94 -12.40 18.28 17.85
C ASP A 94 -12.41 19.75 17.44
N TYR A 95 -13.60 20.32 17.52
CA TYR A 95 -13.78 21.76 17.70
C TYR A 95 -13.02 22.15 18.97
N ILE A 96 -11.71 22.44 18.88
CA ILE A 96 -10.91 22.97 20.00
C ILE A 96 -11.38 24.41 20.25
N ARG A 97 -12.55 24.56 20.88
CA ARG A 97 -12.93 25.76 21.61
C ARG A 97 -12.19 25.72 22.94
N VAL A 98 -10.88 25.94 22.91
CA VAL A 98 -10.15 26.33 24.12
C VAL A 98 -10.53 27.78 24.38
N LYS A 99 -11.63 27.96 25.13
CA LYS A 99 -11.74 29.15 25.98
C LYS A 99 -10.58 29.07 26.96
N TRP A 100 -9.92 30.21 27.17
CA TRP A 100 -8.80 30.46 28.08
C TRP A 100 -7.40 30.53 27.41
N THR A 101 -7.09 31.76 27.01
CA THR A 101 -5.77 32.40 27.20
C THR A 101 -4.59 31.90 26.33
N VAL A 102 -4.72 31.90 25.01
CA VAL A 102 -3.59 32.18 24.08
C VAL A 102 -4.16 32.94 22.88
N LYS A 103 -3.48 34.01 22.45
CA LYS A 103 -3.97 34.99 21.47
C LYS A 103 -3.97 34.47 20.00
N ASP A 104 -3.58 33.23 19.76
CA ASP A 104 -3.26 32.69 18.42
C ASP A 104 -3.84 31.28 18.19
N VAL A 105 -5.13 31.05 18.49
CA VAL A 105 -5.81 29.84 18.01
C VAL A 105 -6.40 30.13 16.64
N ILE A 106 -5.65 29.80 15.59
CA ILE A 106 -6.13 29.88 14.20
C ILE A 106 -7.16 28.76 13.99
N SER A 107 -8.41 29.12 13.69
CA SER A 107 -9.45 28.14 13.34
C SER A 107 -9.05 27.40 12.06
N GLN A 108 -9.14 26.07 12.06
CA GLN A 108 -8.77 25.21 10.94
C GLN A 108 -9.85 24.14 10.71
N SER A 109 -10.02 23.72 9.45
CA SER A 109 -10.80 22.54 9.09
C SER A 109 -10.09 21.74 8.00
N GLU A 110 -10.19 20.43 8.08
CA GLU A 110 -9.55 19.49 7.16
C GLU A 110 -10.60 18.67 6.43
N TYR A 111 -10.44 18.59 5.12
CA TYR A 111 -11.31 17.86 4.23
C TYR A 111 -10.51 16.86 3.40
N GLU A 112 -11.17 15.77 3.06
CA GLU A 112 -10.73 14.86 2.01
C GLU A 112 -11.71 14.95 0.84
N LEU A 113 -11.19 15.20 -0.35
CA LEU A 113 -11.97 15.29 -1.57
C LEU A 113 -11.62 14.11 -2.49
N LYS A 114 -12.64 13.32 -2.84
CA LYS A 114 -12.51 12.23 -3.81
C LYS A 114 -12.77 12.71 -5.25
N LEU A 115 -11.80 12.48 -6.12
CA LEU A 115 -11.80 12.84 -7.54
C LEU A 115 -11.57 11.59 -8.40
N ALA A 116 -12.02 11.64 -9.65
CA ALA A 116 -12.00 10.50 -10.57
C ALA A 116 -10.87 10.56 -11.61
N SER A 117 -10.25 11.73 -11.82
CA SER A 117 -9.25 11.89 -12.88
C SER A 117 -8.23 12.98 -12.60
N ALA A 118 -7.11 12.93 -13.33
CA ALA A 118 -6.08 13.96 -13.28
C ALA A 118 -6.59 15.32 -13.80
N GLN A 119 -7.56 15.32 -14.71
CA GLN A 119 -8.21 16.54 -15.19
C GLN A 119 -9.00 17.21 -14.06
N GLN A 120 -9.79 16.44 -13.30
CA GLN A 120 -10.51 16.98 -12.15
C GLN A 120 -9.56 17.53 -11.10
N VAL A 121 -8.45 16.81 -10.82
CA VAL A 121 -7.41 17.29 -9.91
C VAL A 121 -6.84 18.61 -10.38
N ALA A 122 -6.42 18.72 -11.65
CA ALA A 122 -5.89 19.97 -12.20
C ALA A 122 -6.88 21.14 -12.04
N SER A 123 -8.14 20.92 -12.40
CA SER A 123 -9.18 21.96 -12.28
C SER A 123 -9.50 22.34 -10.84
N VAL A 124 -9.47 21.38 -9.90
CA VAL A 124 -9.65 21.67 -8.47
C VAL A 124 -8.48 22.49 -7.96
N PHE A 125 -7.23 22.10 -8.26
CA PHE A 125 -6.05 22.85 -7.81
C PHE A 125 -6.01 24.28 -8.37
N GLU A 126 -6.46 24.49 -9.62
CA GLU A 126 -6.64 25.83 -10.19
C GLU A 126 -7.67 26.65 -9.39
N LYS A 127 -8.81 26.06 -9.02
CA LYS A 127 -9.81 26.73 -8.18
C LYS A 127 -9.31 26.98 -6.74
N LEU A 128 -8.52 26.08 -6.18
CA LEU A 128 -7.93 26.29 -4.86
C LEU A 128 -6.93 27.45 -4.87
N ASP A 129 -6.16 27.62 -5.95
CA ASP A 129 -5.28 28.77 -6.15
C ASP A 129 -6.07 30.09 -6.25
N ASP A 130 -7.15 30.13 -7.05
CA ASP A 130 -8.08 31.27 -7.13
C ASP A 130 -8.62 31.67 -5.74
N LEU A 131 -8.95 30.67 -4.91
CA LEU A 131 -9.47 30.85 -3.55
C LEU A 131 -8.37 31.13 -2.50
N LYS A 132 -7.10 31.06 -2.90
CA LYS A 132 -5.93 31.16 -2.02
C LYS A 132 -5.92 30.12 -0.90
N ILE A 133 -6.36 28.90 -1.21
CA ILE A 133 -6.25 27.72 -0.36
C ILE A 133 -4.99 26.96 -0.79
N ASP A 134 -3.88 27.21 -0.09
CA ASP A 134 -2.55 26.72 -0.45
C ASP A 134 -2.21 25.34 0.13
N ASN A 135 -2.82 24.98 1.26
CA ASN A 135 -2.59 23.70 1.91
C ASN A 135 -3.52 22.63 1.35
N ALA A 136 -3.19 22.16 0.15
CA ALA A 136 -3.85 21.01 -0.48
C ALA A 136 -2.83 20.09 -1.18
N TYR A 137 -3.01 18.78 -1.05
CA TYR A 137 -2.12 17.79 -1.66
C TYR A 137 -2.86 16.48 -1.94
N ILE A 138 -2.38 15.72 -2.93
CA ILE A 138 -2.90 14.38 -3.21
C ILE A 138 -2.45 13.46 -2.08
N SER A 139 -3.40 12.99 -1.26
CA SER A 139 -3.13 12.11 -0.12
C SER A 139 -3.03 10.64 -0.55
N LYS A 140 -3.85 10.22 -1.52
CA LYS A 140 -3.90 8.83 -1.99
C LYS A 140 -4.38 8.73 -3.44
N VAL A 141 -3.80 7.78 -4.18
CA VAL A 141 -4.25 7.38 -5.51
C VAL A 141 -4.58 5.89 -5.48
N SER A 142 -5.78 5.53 -5.92
CA SER A 142 -6.35 4.19 -5.77
C SER A 142 -7.22 3.82 -6.97
N ASN A 143 -7.76 2.60 -6.93
CA ASN A 143 -8.80 2.16 -7.83
C ASN A 143 -10.00 1.58 -7.05
N SER A 144 -11.22 1.87 -7.48
CA SER A 144 -12.49 1.42 -6.88
C SER A 144 -12.60 -0.11 -6.79
N LYS A 145 -11.92 -0.84 -7.68
CA LYS A 145 -11.86 -2.31 -7.75
C LYS A 145 -10.50 -2.88 -7.33
N ILE A 146 -9.68 -2.12 -6.60
CA ILE A 146 -8.34 -2.54 -6.19
C ILE A 146 -8.31 -3.92 -5.51
N LYS A 147 -9.31 -4.23 -4.68
CA LYS A 147 -9.43 -5.52 -3.98
C LYS A 147 -9.69 -6.68 -4.93
N GLU A 148 -10.54 -6.47 -5.93
CA GLU A 148 -10.84 -7.46 -6.96
C GLU A 148 -9.59 -7.73 -7.81
N PHE A 149 -8.90 -6.69 -8.24
CA PHE A 149 -7.68 -6.84 -9.02
C PHE A 149 -6.53 -7.48 -8.23
N LYS A 150 -6.37 -7.19 -6.93
CA LYS A 150 -5.40 -7.90 -6.08
C LYS A 150 -5.67 -9.40 -6.05
N LYS A 151 -6.94 -9.80 -5.85
CA LYS A 151 -7.36 -11.20 -5.88
C LYS A 151 -7.08 -11.87 -7.23
N GLU A 152 -7.36 -11.19 -8.35
CA GLU A 152 -7.06 -11.73 -9.67
C GLU A 152 -5.57 -12.00 -9.86
N VAL A 153 -4.71 -11.07 -9.42
CA VAL A 153 -3.25 -11.21 -9.51
C VAL A 153 -2.74 -12.36 -8.64
N GLU A 154 -3.29 -12.54 -7.44
CA GLU A 154 -2.97 -13.69 -6.59
C GLU A 154 -3.36 -15.02 -7.23
N ILE A 155 -4.57 -15.11 -7.82
CA ILE A 155 -5.04 -16.30 -8.54
C ILE A 155 -4.11 -16.60 -9.73
N GLU A 156 -3.72 -15.57 -10.49
CA GLU A 156 -2.81 -15.73 -11.61
C GLU A 156 -1.41 -16.19 -11.14
N ALA A 157 -0.91 -15.66 -10.01
CA ALA A 157 0.39 -16.06 -9.47
C ALA A 157 0.43 -17.56 -9.11
N ILE A 158 -0.60 -18.09 -8.45
CA ILE A 158 -0.65 -19.54 -8.12
C ILE A 158 -0.86 -20.41 -9.37
N GLN A 159 -1.62 -19.94 -10.36
CA GLN A 159 -1.74 -20.62 -11.65
C GLN A 159 -0.39 -20.68 -12.37
N ASN A 160 0.36 -19.58 -12.39
CA ASN A 160 1.70 -19.51 -12.97
C ASN A 160 2.69 -20.43 -12.23
N ALA A 161 2.59 -20.54 -10.89
CA ALA A 161 3.36 -21.51 -10.12
C ALA A 161 3.06 -22.94 -10.57
N LYS A 162 1.77 -23.30 -10.71
CA LYS A 162 1.37 -24.62 -11.18
C LYS A 162 1.87 -24.91 -12.60
N SER A 163 1.65 -24.00 -13.54
CA SER A 163 2.12 -24.14 -14.92
C SER A 163 3.64 -24.31 -14.98
N LYS A 164 4.38 -23.62 -14.10
CA LYS A 164 5.83 -23.77 -13.95
C LYS A 164 6.24 -25.17 -13.51
N ALA A 165 5.59 -25.73 -12.49
CA ALA A 165 5.84 -27.10 -12.09
C ALA A 165 5.51 -28.10 -13.21
N ASP A 166 4.38 -27.90 -13.90
CA ASP A 166 3.93 -28.77 -14.98
C ASP A 166 4.96 -28.88 -16.11
N TYR A 167 5.47 -27.76 -16.65
CA TYR A 167 6.42 -27.82 -17.76
C TYR A 167 7.81 -28.31 -17.32
N LEU A 168 8.25 -27.99 -16.09
CA LEU A 168 9.55 -28.42 -15.58
C LEU A 168 9.60 -29.95 -15.37
N LEU A 169 8.55 -30.52 -14.77
CA LEU A 169 8.48 -31.97 -14.53
C LEU A 169 8.25 -32.73 -15.83
N THR A 170 7.41 -32.22 -16.73
CA THR A 170 7.18 -32.85 -18.04
C THR A 170 8.49 -32.97 -18.84
N ALA A 171 9.39 -31.98 -18.75
CA ALA A 171 10.67 -31.99 -19.45
C ALA A 171 11.61 -33.13 -19.01
N ILE A 172 11.39 -33.72 -17.84
CA ILE A 172 12.16 -34.85 -17.30
C ILE A 172 11.34 -36.14 -17.17
N GLY A 173 10.17 -36.20 -17.83
CA GLY A 173 9.31 -37.39 -17.84
C GLY A 173 8.53 -37.62 -16.53
N GLN A 174 8.40 -36.59 -15.68
CA GLN A 174 7.66 -36.62 -14.42
C GLN A 174 6.36 -35.80 -14.51
N LYS A 175 5.48 -35.93 -13.51
CA LYS A 175 4.21 -35.19 -13.46
C LYS A 175 4.04 -34.43 -12.15
N THR A 176 3.43 -33.24 -12.22
CA THR A 176 3.04 -32.49 -11.01
C THR A 176 1.94 -33.23 -10.25
N GLY A 177 2.16 -33.42 -8.96
CA GLY A 177 1.22 -33.98 -7.99
C GLY A 177 0.39 -32.91 -7.29
N THR A 178 -0.07 -33.22 -6.07
CA THR A 178 -0.86 -32.27 -5.27
C THR A 178 0.04 -31.20 -4.66
N ALA A 179 -0.54 -30.03 -4.36
CA ALA A 179 0.16 -29.01 -3.59
C ALA A 179 0.32 -29.49 -2.14
N LEU A 180 1.56 -29.50 -1.66
CA LEU A 180 1.94 -29.86 -0.29
C LEU A 180 2.00 -28.62 0.61
N ILE A 181 2.55 -27.53 0.08
CA ILE A 181 2.67 -26.24 0.78
C ILE A 181 2.30 -25.14 -0.21
N ILE A 182 1.45 -24.22 0.22
CA ILE A 182 1.22 -22.94 -0.45
C ILE A 182 1.59 -21.87 0.57
N ASN A 183 2.58 -21.06 0.23
CA ASN A 183 2.96 -19.89 1.02
C ASN A 183 2.72 -18.66 0.17
N ASP A 184 1.60 -18.01 0.45
CA ASP A 184 1.36 -16.65 0.03
C ASP A 184 2.19 -15.74 0.93
N ARG A 185 3.46 -15.56 0.55
CA ARG A 185 4.28 -14.46 1.05
C ARG A 185 3.74 -13.23 0.36
N GLY A 186 2.57 -12.78 0.82
CA GLY A 186 1.82 -11.68 0.24
C GLY A 186 2.77 -10.57 -0.19
N SER A 187 2.46 -9.92 -1.31
CA SER A 187 3.36 -8.93 -1.88
C SER A 187 3.87 -8.01 -0.78
N ASN A 188 5.17 -8.10 -0.47
CA ASN A 188 5.87 -7.07 0.31
C ASN A 188 5.99 -5.78 -0.52
N SER A 189 5.01 -5.48 -1.38
CA SER A 189 4.63 -4.10 -1.60
C SER A 189 4.03 -3.71 -0.26
N PRO A 190 4.67 -2.81 0.51
CA PRO A 190 3.92 -2.11 1.54
C PRO A 190 2.64 -1.68 0.83
N ASP A 191 1.47 -1.88 1.46
CA ASP A 191 0.33 -1.04 1.10
C ASP A 191 0.92 0.34 0.85
N PHE A 192 0.62 0.94 -0.30
CA PHE A 192 1.06 2.29 -0.64
C PHE A 192 0.43 3.26 0.39
N ALA A 193 0.87 3.15 1.64
CA ALA A 193 1.09 4.20 2.58
C ALA A 193 1.99 5.13 1.81
N SER A 194 1.38 6.17 1.24
CA SER A 194 1.78 7.52 1.58
C SER A 194 3.28 7.64 1.92
N GLU A 195 4.16 7.26 1.00
CA GLU A 195 5.42 7.98 0.88
C GLU A 195 4.97 9.33 0.35
N SER A 196 4.68 10.19 1.32
CA SER A 196 4.74 11.63 1.24
C SER A 196 5.40 12.05 -0.05
N ILE A 197 4.66 12.72 -0.92
CA ILE A 197 5.26 13.67 -1.83
C ILE A 197 6.01 14.66 -0.93
N GLN A 198 7.28 14.37 -0.65
CA GLN A 198 8.17 15.28 0.06
C GLN A 198 8.47 16.40 -0.92
N LEU A 199 7.61 17.41 -0.84
CA LEU A 199 7.81 18.70 -1.47
C LEU A 199 9.07 19.32 -0.84
N ARG A 200 10.20 19.14 -1.53
CA ARG A 200 11.38 20.02 -1.58
C ARG A 200 11.75 20.73 -0.27
N GLY A 201 12.65 20.12 0.51
CA GLY A 201 13.25 20.84 1.64
C GLY A 201 14.20 20.08 2.57
N SER A 202 14.94 19.06 2.14
CA SER A 202 16.04 18.55 2.97
C SER A 202 17.16 17.95 2.15
N ARG A 203 18.37 18.46 2.40
CA ARG A 203 19.63 18.01 1.81
C ARG A 203 19.98 16.66 2.44
N SER A 204 20.02 15.59 1.65
CA SER A 204 20.82 14.41 2.00
C SER A 204 21.36 13.77 0.73
N SER A 205 22.68 13.67 0.70
CA SER A 205 23.51 13.11 -0.35
C SER A 205 23.17 11.63 -0.59
N ASN A 206 22.75 11.28 -1.80
CA ASN A 206 23.06 9.98 -2.38
C ASN A 206 23.20 10.11 -3.90
N ASN A 207 24.40 9.83 -4.39
CA ASN A 207 24.74 9.76 -5.80
C ASN A 207 23.94 8.64 -6.48
N TYR A 208 22.94 9.03 -7.27
CA TYR A 208 22.52 8.29 -8.44
C TYR A 208 22.52 9.28 -9.61
N LEU A 209 23.40 9.04 -10.57
CA LEU A 209 23.47 9.76 -11.84
C LEU A 209 22.16 9.55 -12.59
N TYR A 210 21.22 10.49 -12.43
CA TYR A 210 20.10 10.69 -13.35
C TYR A 210 20.54 11.75 -14.35
N GLU A 211 20.64 11.37 -15.62
CA GLU A 211 20.62 12.35 -16.72
C GLU A 211 19.29 13.10 -16.66
N GLU A 212 19.35 14.43 -16.53
CA GLU A 212 18.15 15.28 -16.60
C GLU A 212 17.60 15.24 -18.03
N PRO A 213 16.36 14.77 -18.26
CA PRO A 213 15.72 15.00 -19.53
C PRO A 213 15.30 16.48 -19.58
N LYS A 214 15.71 17.16 -20.65
CA LYS A 214 15.32 18.53 -20.99
C LYS A 214 13.80 18.68 -20.86
N GLN A 215 13.36 19.74 -20.19
CA GLN A 215 11.95 20.09 -20.04
C GLN A 215 11.32 20.40 -21.41
N GLU A 216 10.76 19.38 -22.05
CA GLU A 216 9.72 19.58 -23.06
C GLU A 216 8.38 19.78 -22.36
N LYS A 217 7.71 20.88 -22.70
CA LYS A 217 6.33 21.16 -22.31
C LYS A 217 5.44 20.07 -22.93
N TYR A 218 5.16 19.01 -22.18
CA TYR A 218 4.16 18.02 -22.56
C TYR A 218 2.77 18.66 -22.49
N LEU A 219 2.29 19.17 -23.62
CA LEU A 219 0.86 19.35 -23.92
C LEU A 219 0.23 17.97 -24.26
N GLY A 220 0.50 16.97 -23.41
CA GLY A 220 -0.22 15.70 -23.40
C GLY A 220 -1.33 15.77 -22.34
N THR A 221 -2.44 15.05 -22.55
CA THR A 221 -3.47 14.89 -21.53
C THR A 221 -2.81 14.43 -20.22
N ILE A 222 -2.91 15.22 -19.15
CA ILE A 222 -2.38 14.85 -17.83
C ILE A 222 -3.02 13.53 -17.41
N GLN A 223 -2.22 12.52 -17.07
CA GLN A 223 -2.70 11.21 -16.62
C GLN A 223 -1.87 10.73 -15.43
N PHE A 224 -2.52 10.07 -14.48
CA PHE A 224 -1.81 9.41 -13.39
C PHE A 224 -1.08 8.18 -13.91
N ARG A 225 0.06 7.87 -13.27
CA ARG A 225 0.75 6.59 -13.49
C ARG A 225 -0.19 5.45 -13.11
N LYS A 226 -0.14 4.37 -13.89
CA LYS A 226 -0.88 3.14 -13.57
C LYS A 226 -0.39 2.57 -12.25
N ILE A 227 -1.32 2.09 -11.42
CA ILE A 227 -1.00 1.36 -10.19
C ILE A 227 -0.53 -0.03 -10.61
N LYS A 228 0.68 -0.40 -10.20
CA LYS A 228 1.20 -1.74 -10.38
C LYS A 228 0.75 -2.61 -9.20
N LEU A 229 0.05 -3.68 -9.50
CA LEU A 229 -0.25 -4.77 -8.60
C LEU A 229 0.65 -5.94 -8.96
N GLU A 230 1.17 -6.64 -7.96
CA GLU A 230 1.96 -7.84 -8.16
C GLU A 230 1.73 -8.82 -7.01
N SER A 231 1.86 -10.12 -7.29
CA SER A 231 1.81 -11.17 -6.28
C SER A 231 2.86 -12.22 -6.58
N THR A 232 3.42 -12.79 -5.51
CA THR A 232 4.44 -13.85 -5.57
C THR A 232 4.02 -14.96 -4.64
N ILE A 233 3.75 -16.15 -5.18
CA ILE A 233 3.29 -17.29 -4.40
C ILE A 233 4.31 -18.42 -4.53
N TYR A 234 4.82 -18.86 -3.39
CA TYR A 234 5.65 -20.07 -3.31
C TYR A 234 4.73 -21.29 -3.17
N VAL A 235 5.01 -22.32 -3.95
CA VAL A 235 4.28 -23.59 -3.90
C VAL A 235 5.26 -24.76 -3.94
N LYS A 236 5.04 -25.73 -3.04
CA LYS A 236 5.69 -27.04 -3.05
C LYS A 236 4.69 -28.06 -3.57
N PHE A 237 4.99 -28.71 -4.69
CA PHE A 237 4.16 -29.78 -5.26
C PHE A 237 4.83 -31.14 -5.05
N GLU A 238 4.04 -32.18 -4.80
CA GLU A 238 4.48 -33.57 -4.94
C GLU A 238 4.90 -33.83 -6.40
N VAL A 239 5.85 -34.72 -6.62
CA VAL A 239 6.24 -35.23 -7.94
C VAL A 239 5.70 -36.65 -8.09
N LYS A 240 5.08 -36.93 -9.24
CA LYS A 240 4.54 -38.23 -9.64
C LYS A 240 5.34 -38.88 -10.74
#